data_AF-A0A9X8VBK1-F1
#
_entry.id   AF-A0A9X8VBK1-F1
#
_cell.length_a   1.000
_cell.length_b   1.000
_cell.length_c   1.000
_cell.angle_alpha   90.00
_cell.angle_beta   90.00
_cell.angle_gamma   90.00
#
_symmetry.space_group_name_H-M   'P 1'
#
loop_
_entity.id
_entity.type
_entity.pdbx_description
1 polymer ?
#
loop_
_entity_poly.entity_id
_entity_poly.type
_entity_poly.pdbx_seq_one_letter_code
_entity_poly.pdbx_strand_id
1 'polypeptide(L)'
;ALLRRGATVTLYCADEQAAEGASGNRQGAIYPLLNGSGDALESFFSAAFPFARRQYDALLQQGVAFDHQWCGVSQLAYDEKSSAKIANMLKTDWPQALAMAADR
;
A
#
# COMPACT_ATOMS: atom_id res chain seq x y z
N ALA A 1 5.39 10.76 13.01
CA ALA A 1 6.34 11.54 12.18
C ALA A 1 6.74 12.88 12.84
N LEU A 2 5.79 13.67 13.35
CA LEU A 2 6.04 14.96 14.00
C LEU A 2 6.90 14.85 15.28
N LEU A 3 6.62 13.88 16.15
CA LEU A 3 7.40 13.66 17.39
C LEU A 3 8.90 13.43 17.13
N ARG A 4 9.28 12.78 16.01
CA ARG A 4 10.69 12.61 15.61
C ARG A 4 11.42 13.92 15.31
N ARG A 5 10.68 15.03 15.18
CA ARG A 5 11.19 16.38 14.90
C ARG A 5 11.03 17.31 16.10
N GLY A 6 10.74 16.76 17.29
CA GLY A 6 10.63 17.54 18.53
C GLY A 6 9.35 18.35 18.67
N ALA A 7 8.34 18.14 17.83
CA ALA A 7 7.04 18.81 17.98
C ALA A 7 6.24 18.23 19.15
N THR A 8 5.56 19.08 19.91
CA THR A 8 4.52 18.68 20.88
C THR A 8 3.19 18.50 20.15
N VAL A 9 2.51 17.37 20.35
CA VAL A 9 1.30 16.99 19.59
C VAL A 9 0.17 16.61 20.54
N THR A 10 -1.03 17.11 20.25
CA THR A 10 -2.29 16.69 20.88
C THR A 10 -3.20 16.07 19.82
N LEU A 11 -3.75 14.88 20.09
CA LEU A 11 -4.72 14.21 19.22
C LEU A 11 -6.12 14.30 19.86
N TYR A 12 -7.10 14.76 19.09
CA TYR A 12 -8.52 14.71 19.47
C TYR A 12 -9.23 13.66 18.61
N CYS A 13 -9.98 12.77 19.27
CA CYS A 13 -10.79 11.74 18.62
C CYS A 13 -12.22 11.86 19.16
N ALA A 14 -13.22 11.72 18.28
CA ALA A 14 -14.63 11.76 18.67
C ALA A 14 -15.10 10.44 19.29
N ASP A 15 -14.43 9.33 18.94
CA ASP A 15 -14.75 7.97 19.36
C ASP A 15 -14.02 7.61 20.67
N GLU A 16 -14.46 6.55 21.34
CA GLU A 16 -13.86 6.11 22.62
C GLU A 16 -12.45 5.55 22.43
N GLN A 17 -12.20 4.89 21.30
CA GLN A 17 -10.92 4.26 20.99
C GLN A 17 -10.44 4.61 19.59
N ALA A 18 -9.13 4.47 19.38
CA ALA A 18 -8.56 4.58 18.05
C ALA A 18 -9.09 3.46 17.13
N ALA A 19 -9.15 3.77 15.83
CA ALA A 19 -9.53 2.85 14.77
C ALA A 19 -11.00 2.35 14.78
N GLU A 20 -11.91 3.04 15.47
CA GLU A 20 -13.36 2.74 15.40
C GLU A 20 -14.03 3.18 14.09
N GLY A 21 -13.35 4.02 13.28
CA GLY A 21 -13.76 4.35 11.91
C GLY A 21 -13.30 3.32 10.86
N ALA A 22 -13.01 3.79 9.65
CA ALA A 22 -12.64 2.93 8.51
C ALA A 22 -11.35 2.11 8.70
N SER A 23 -10.49 2.48 9.66
CA SER A 23 -9.23 1.79 9.95
C SER A 23 -9.41 0.51 10.79
N GLY A 24 -10.61 0.20 11.27
CA GLY A 24 -10.90 -0.94 12.16
C GLY A 24 -11.07 -2.30 11.47
N ASN A 25 -10.75 -2.41 10.19
CA ASN A 25 -10.85 -3.68 9.47
C ASN A 25 -9.84 -4.71 10.00
N ARG A 26 -10.26 -5.97 10.12
CA ARG A 26 -9.39 -7.06 10.62
C ARG A 26 -8.19 -7.33 9.71
N GLN A 27 -8.39 -7.24 8.40
CA GLN A 27 -7.38 -7.49 7.37
C GLN A 27 -7.60 -6.52 6.22
N GLY A 28 -6.52 -5.90 5.74
CA GLY A 28 -6.53 -5.00 4.59
C GLY A 28 -5.46 -5.40 3.58
N ALA A 29 -5.77 -5.32 2.29
CA ALA A 29 -4.81 -5.56 1.23
C ALA A 29 -3.92 -4.32 1.02
N ILE A 30 -2.61 -4.52 0.85
CA ILE A 30 -1.65 -3.46 0.60
C ILE A 30 -0.91 -3.75 -0.72
N TYR A 31 -1.15 -2.92 -1.72
CA TYR A 31 -0.55 -2.98 -3.05
C TYR A 31 -0.60 -1.59 -3.70
N PRO A 32 0.28 -1.25 -4.67
CA PRO A 32 0.24 0.05 -5.33
C PRO A 32 -0.94 0.14 -6.30
N LEU A 33 -1.56 1.32 -6.39
CA LEU A 33 -2.50 1.63 -7.47
C LEU A 33 -1.72 2.09 -8.70
N LEU A 34 -1.55 1.19 -9.66
CA LEU A 34 -0.93 1.46 -10.95
C LEU A 34 -2.01 1.65 -12.03
N ASN A 35 -1.69 2.37 -13.10
CA ASN A 35 -2.61 2.62 -14.21
C ASN A 35 -1.95 2.60 -15.60
N GLY A 36 -0.61 2.65 -15.70
CA GLY A 36 0.17 2.65 -16.95
C GLY A 36 0.18 4.00 -17.69
N SER A 37 -0.18 5.11 -17.04
CA SER A 37 -0.24 6.44 -17.67
C SER A 37 0.96 7.33 -17.34
N GLY A 38 1.81 6.96 -16.37
CA GLY A 38 2.90 7.81 -15.89
C GLY A 38 2.44 9.12 -15.24
N ASP A 39 1.17 9.20 -14.81
CA ASP A 39 0.62 10.40 -14.18
C ASP A 39 1.06 10.56 -12.71
N ALA A 40 0.59 11.63 -12.07
CA ALA A 40 0.89 11.91 -10.67
C ALA A 40 0.35 10.84 -9.70
N LEU A 41 -0.75 10.18 -10.05
CA LEU A 41 -1.34 9.11 -9.24
C LEU A 41 -0.41 7.91 -9.22
N GLU A 42 0.00 7.45 -10.40
CA GLU A 42 0.94 6.32 -10.54
C GLU A 42 2.31 6.65 -9.93
N SER A 43 2.81 7.86 -10.16
CA SER A 43 4.07 8.33 -9.57
C SER A 43 4.01 8.34 -8.04
N PHE A 44 2.88 8.77 -7.46
CA PHE A 44 2.68 8.74 -6.02
C PHE A 44 2.64 7.31 -5.48
N PHE A 45 1.81 6.43 -6.04
CA PHE A 45 1.63 5.07 -5.50
C PHE A 45 2.83 4.15 -5.73
N SER A 46 3.56 4.32 -6.83
CA SER A 46 4.82 3.61 -7.09
C SER A 46 5.92 3.98 -6.08
N ALA A 47 5.93 5.21 -5.56
CA ALA A 47 6.84 5.63 -4.49
C ALA A 47 6.31 5.31 -3.08
N ALA A 48 5.00 5.49 -2.86
CA ALA A 48 4.35 5.34 -1.56
C ALA A 48 4.34 3.89 -1.08
N PHE A 49 4.07 2.92 -1.97
CA PHE A 49 4.03 1.50 -1.60
C PHE A 49 5.36 0.98 -1.02
N PRO A 50 6.52 1.12 -1.70
CA PRO A 50 7.78 0.65 -1.14
C PRO A 50 8.21 1.47 0.09
N PHE A 51 7.84 2.75 0.18
CA PHE A 51 8.03 3.54 1.40
C PHE A 51 7.23 2.96 2.58
N ALA A 52 5.95 2.67 2.37
CA ALA A 52 5.08 2.10 3.39
C ALA A 52 5.61 0.74 3.86
N ARG A 53 5.99 -0.14 2.93
CA ARG A 53 6.60 -1.45 3.26
C ARG A 53 7.82 -1.30 4.16
N ARG A 54 8.80 -0.46 3.80
CA ARG A 54 9.98 -0.20 4.64
C ARG A 54 9.61 0.39 6.01
N GLN A 55 8.61 1.27 6.06
CA GLN A 55 8.17 1.88 7.32
C GLN A 55 7.50 0.86 8.25
N TYR A 56 6.70 -0.06 7.72
CA TYR A 56 6.13 -1.17 8.49
C TYR A 56 7.22 -2.13 8.98
N ASP A 57 8.17 -2.49 8.11
CA ASP A 57 9.30 -3.33 8.49
C ASP A 57 10.16 -2.68 9.59
N ALA A 58 10.38 -1.36 9.52
CA ALA A 58 11.08 -0.62 10.57
C ALA A 58 10.32 -0.59 11.91
N LEU A 59 8.98 -0.59 11.90
CA LEU A 59 8.16 -0.67 13.10
C LEU A 59 8.26 -2.07 13.74
N LEU A 60 8.22 -3.12 12.91
CA LEU A 60 8.42 -4.51 13.38
C LEU A 60 9.81 -4.69 14.01
N GLN A 61 10.85 -4.13 13.39
CA GLN A 61 12.22 -4.14 13.95
C GLN A 61 12.35 -3.40 15.28
N GLN A 62 11.46 -2.43 15.54
CA GLN A 62 11.37 -1.71 16.82
C GLN A 62 10.51 -2.45 17.85
N GLY A 63 9.99 -3.64 17.53
CA GLY A 63 9.15 -4.44 18.42
C GLY A 63 7.67 -4.03 18.43
N VAL A 64 7.23 -3.19 17.50
CA VAL A 64 5.79 -2.89 17.35
C VAL A 64 5.10 -4.11 16.75
N ALA A 65 4.18 -4.70 17.50
CA ALA A 65 3.43 -5.87 17.06
C ALA A 65 2.14 -5.49 16.33
N PHE A 66 1.89 -6.13 15.19
CA PHE A 66 0.62 -6.12 14.48
C PHE A 66 0.55 -7.36 13.57
N ASP A 67 -0.65 -7.93 13.45
CA ASP A 67 -0.89 -9.08 12.58
C ASP A 67 -0.68 -8.68 11.12
N HIS A 68 0.21 -9.37 10.41
CA HIS A 68 0.47 -9.12 9.00
C HIS A 68 1.11 -10.33 8.32
N GLN A 69 0.98 -10.38 6.99
CA GLN A 69 1.75 -11.25 6.13
C GLN A 69 2.09 -10.53 4.84
N TRP A 70 3.37 -10.53 4.46
CA TRP A 70 3.82 -10.04 3.16
C TRP A 70 3.74 -11.13 2.09
N CYS A 71 2.56 -11.72 1.93
CA CYS A 71 2.31 -12.89 1.08
C CYS A 71 2.11 -12.56 -0.42
N GLY A 72 2.19 -11.28 -0.80
CA GLY A 72 1.91 -10.83 -2.15
C GLY A 72 0.42 -10.60 -2.41
N VAL A 73 0.11 -9.92 -3.51
CA VAL A 73 -1.26 -9.65 -3.97
C VAL A 73 -1.34 -9.98 -5.45
N SER A 74 -2.31 -10.80 -5.84
CA SER A 74 -2.59 -11.12 -7.25
C SER A 74 -3.85 -10.38 -7.70
N GLN A 75 -3.70 -9.47 -8.65
CA GLN A 75 -4.83 -8.80 -9.30
C GLN A 75 -5.21 -9.58 -10.56
N LEU A 76 -6.43 -10.15 -10.59
CA LEU A 76 -6.89 -10.99 -11.70
C LEU A 76 -7.52 -10.18 -12.82
N ALA A 77 -7.20 -10.55 -14.06
CA ALA A 77 -7.86 -10.09 -15.28
C ALA A 77 -9.15 -10.91 -15.53
N TYR A 78 -10.14 -10.79 -14.64
CA TYR A 78 -11.33 -11.64 -14.65
C TYR A 78 -12.43 -11.16 -15.63
N ASP A 79 -12.31 -9.95 -16.17
CA ASP A 79 -13.20 -9.37 -17.17
C ASP A 79 -12.43 -8.51 -18.17
N GLU A 80 -13.07 -8.06 -19.25
CA GLU A 80 -12.42 -7.25 -20.30
C GLU A 80 -11.82 -5.94 -19.74
N LYS A 81 -12.51 -5.33 -18.77
CA LYS A 81 -12.09 -4.05 -18.18
C LYS A 81 -10.83 -4.20 -17.33
N SER A 82 -10.78 -5.20 -16.46
CA SER A 82 -9.62 -5.54 -15.64
C SER A 82 -8.46 -6.03 -16.49
N SER A 83 -8.75 -6.79 -17.55
CA SER A 83 -7.76 -7.22 -18.55
C SER A 83 -7.10 -6.02 -19.23
N ALA A 84 -7.90 -5.07 -19.74
CA ALA A 84 -7.38 -3.85 -20.35
C ALA A 84 -6.56 -3.00 -19.37
N LYS A 85 -7.01 -2.91 -18.10
CA LYS A 85 -6.28 -2.17 -17.05
C LYS A 85 -4.92 -2.81 -16.76
N ILE A 86 -4.87 -4.13 -16.57
CA ILE A 86 -3.62 -4.86 -16.31
C ILE A 86 -2.70 -4.77 -17.53
N ALA A 87 -3.22 -4.97 -18.74
CA ALA A 87 -2.46 -4.81 -19.97
C ALA A 87 -1.85 -3.40 -20.09
N ASN A 88 -2.57 -2.36 -19.66
CA ASN A 88 -2.02 -1.00 -19.65
C ASN A 88 -0.92 -0.82 -18.62
N MET A 89 -1.07 -1.36 -17.39
CA MET A 89 -0.01 -1.34 -16.37
C MET A 89 1.27 -2.02 -16.87
N LEU A 90 1.14 -3.13 -17.60
CA LEU A 90 2.26 -3.93 -18.12
C LEU A 90 2.97 -3.31 -19.33
N LYS A 91 2.51 -2.17 -19.86
CA LYS A 91 3.27 -1.40 -20.87
C LYS A 91 4.50 -0.72 -20.26
N THR A 92 4.49 -0.49 -18.95
CA THR A 92 5.63 0.03 -18.21
C THR A 92 6.47 -1.13 -17.70
N ASP A 93 7.79 -1.05 -17.87
CA ASP A 93 8.72 -2.01 -17.30
C ASP A 93 8.92 -1.74 -15.81
N TRP A 94 8.19 -2.50 -14.98
CA TRP A 94 8.25 -2.36 -13.53
C TRP A 94 9.37 -3.22 -12.95
N PRO A 95 10.08 -2.73 -11.90
CA PRO A 95 10.89 -3.62 -11.09
C PRO A 95 10.02 -4.77 -10.55
N GLN A 96 10.51 -6.00 -10.67
CA GLN A 96 9.79 -7.20 -10.21
C GLN A 96 9.34 -7.14 -8.75
N ALA A 97 10.07 -6.42 -7.90
CA ALA A 97 9.70 -6.18 -6.51
C ALA A 97 8.44 -5.31 -6.31
N LEU A 98 8.00 -4.60 -7.36
CA LEU A 98 6.82 -3.74 -7.37
C LEU A 98 5.62 -4.41 -8.05
N ALA A 99 5.81 -4.87 -9.29
CA ALA A 99 4.79 -5.55 -10.08
C ALA A 99 5.44 -6.43 -11.15
N MET A 100 4.82 -7.57 -11.45
CA MET A 100 5.20 -8.43 -12.57
C MET A 100 3.95 -9.10 -13.15
N ALA A 101 3.99 -9.43 -14.43
CA ALA A 101 3.02 -10.36 -15.00
C ALA A 101 3.23 -11.75 -14.36
N ALA A 102 2.13 -12.44 -14.11
CA ALA A 102 2.15 -13.81 -13.60
C ALA A 102 1.00 -14.60 -14.23
N ASP A 103 1.30 -15.80 -14.69
CA ASP A 103 0.30 -16.77 -15.13
C ASP A 103 -0.19 -17.59 -13.92
N ARG A 104 -1.36 -18.21 -14.08
CA ARG A 104 -1.98 -19.04 -13.05
C ARG A 104 -1.44 -20.45 -13.04
#